data_AF-A0A3C1RLP4-F1
#
_entry.id   AF-A0A3C1RLP4-F1
#
_cell.length_a   1.000
_cell.length_b   1.000
_cell.length_c   1.000
_cell.angle_alpha   90.00
_cell.angle_beta   90.00
_cell.angle_gamma   90.00
#
_symmetry.space_group_name_H-M   'P 1'
#
loop_
_entity.id
_entity.type
_entity.pdbx_description
1 polymer ?
#
loop_
_entity_poly.entity_id
_entity_poly.type
_entity_poly.pdbx_seq_one_letter_code
_entity_poly.pdbx_strand_id
1 'polypeptide(L)'
;PKWFVMENVPRITKSPILTQISEQFLSNGYGLSAIVLNASFCHTPQSRSRFFLIGELGGKQNALVDLLKLGLSKKPMTIRDYLGDRLNLQYYYRHPRSYARRGIFSIDEPSPTIRGVNRPIPPNYKLHSGDPQDIDLSTIRPLSTIERSYIQTFPDSFKFWGTKTNLEQMIGNSVPVNLAFFVASNILKLTQL
;
A
#
# COMPACT_ATOMS: atom_id res chain seq x y z
N PRO A 1 -10.94 19.01 -14.62
CA PRO A 1 -11.78 18.84 -13.40
C PRO A 1 -11.28 19.82 -12.32
N LYS A 2 -12.04 20.11 -11.27
CA LYS A 2 -11.53 20.98 -10.19
C LYS A 2 -10.34 20.35 -9.46
N TRP A 3 -10.38 19.04 -9.23
CA TRP A 3 -9.30 18.25 -8.65
C TRP A 3 -8.98 17.04 -9.51
N PHE A 4 -7.72 16.61 -9.50
CA PHE A 4 -7.33 15.26 -9.93
C PHE A 4 -6.36 14.63 -8.93
N VAL A 5 -6.36 13.30 -8.90
CA VAL A 5 -5.41 12.49 -8.12
C VAL A 5 -4.84 11.43 -9.04
N MET A 6 -3.53 11.44 -9.20
CA MET A 6 -2.78 10.42 -9.93
C MET A 6 -1.95 9.61 -8.93
N GLU A 7 -2.12 8.29 -8.94
CA GLU A 7 -1.28 7.36 -8.18
C GLU A 7 -0.26 6.69 -9.11
N ASN A 8 0.94 6.40 -8.58
CA ASN A 8 1.87 5.51 -9.23
C ASN A 8 2.83 4.84 -8.24
N VAL A 9 3.66 3.91 -8.73
CA VAL A 9 4.79 3.40 -7.95
C VAL A 9 5.86 4.49 -7.75
N PRO A 10 6.62 4.47 -6.63
CA PRO A 10 7.58 5.54 -6.32
C PRO A 10 8.67 5.76 -7.38
N ARG A 11 8.94 4.77 -8.23
CA ARG A 11 9.95 4.88 -9.30
C ARG A 11 9.61 5.97 -10.31
N ILE A 12 8.35 6.35 -10.46
CA ILE A 12 7.94 7.41 -11.41
C ILE A 12 8.64 8.74 -11.13
N THR A 13 9.07 9.01 -9.89
CA THR A 13 9.79 10.24 -9.53
C THR A 13 11.12 10.42 -10.25
N LYS A 14 11.65 9.34 -10.84
CA LYS A 14 12.87 9.36 -11.65
C LYS A 14 12.59 9.39 -13.16
N SER A 15 11.32 9.35 -13.55
CA SER A 15 10.93 9.31 -14.97
C SER A 15 10.76 10.72 -15.52
N PRO A 16 11.30 11.03 -16.70
CA PRO A 16 11.06 12.32 -17.37
C PRO A 16 9.58 12.54 -17.70
N ILE A 17 8.79 11.47 -17.80
CA ILE A 17 7.34 11.52 -18.03
C ILE A 17 6.65 12.31 -16.90
N LEU A 18 7.10 12.18 -15.65
CA LEU A 18 6.50 12.92 -14.54
C LEU A 18 6.69 14.43 -14.70
N THR A 19 7.88 14.85 -15.12
CA THR A 19 8.19 16.27 -15.39
C THR A 19 7.28 16.80 -16.49
N GLN A 20 7.18 16.09 -17.61
CA GLN A 20 6.34 16.47 -18.75
C GLN A 20 4.85 16.59 -18.35
N ILE A 21 4.34 15.62 -17.60
CA ILE A 21 2.95 15.65 -17.11
C ILE A 21 2.75 16.84 -16.16
N SER A 22 3.71 17.12 -15.28
CA SER A 22 3.60 18.22 -14.32
C SER A 22 3.60 19.57 -15.04
N GLU A 23 4.48 19.77 -16.01
CA GLU A 23 4.53 20.99 -16.84
C GLU A 23 3.23 21.22 -17.60
N GLN A 24 2.63 20.17 -18.16
CA GLN A 24 1.34 20.27 -18.83
C GLN A 24 0.23 20.70 -17.86
N PHE A 25 0.16 20.14 -16.65
CA PHE A 25 -0.86 20.58 -15.69
C PHE A 25 -0.62 22.00 -15.17
N LEU A 26 0.63 22.39 -14.94
CA LEU A 26 0.99 23.76 -14.54
C LEU A 26 0.60 24.78 -15.62
N SER A 27 0.88 24.50 -16.89
CA SER A 27 0.50 25.39 -18.00
C SER A 27 -1.01 25.49 -18.21
N ASN A 28 -1.76 24.49 -17.76
CA ASN A 28 -3.23 24.49 -17.73
C ASN A 28 -3.80 25.04 -16.41
N GLY A 29 -2.99 25.74 -15.61
CA GLY A 29 -3.43 26.50 -14.44
C GLY A 29 -3.68 25.68 -13.17
N TYR A 30 -3.10 24.48 -13.05
CA TYR A 30 -3.19 23.69 -11.82
C TYR A 30 -2.05 24.03 -10.85
N GLY A 31 -2.38 24.11 -9.56
CA GLY A 31 -1.39 23.95 -8.48
C GLY A 31 -1.20 22.48 -8.17
N LEU A 32 0.05 22.03 -8.07
CA LEU A 32 0.38 20.61 -7.90
C LEU A 32 1.01 20.32 -6.53
N SER A 33 0.62 19.21 -5.92
CA SER A 33 1.26 18.63 -4.74
C SER A 33 1.70 17.21 -5.05
N ALA A 34 3.01 16.95 -4.95
CA ALA A 34 3.62 15.67 -5.27
C ALA A 34 4.27 15.07 -4.01
N ILE A 35 3.93 13.82 -3.68
CA ILE A 35 4.44 13.17 -2.47
C ILE A 35 4.50 11.64 -2.62
N VAL A 36 5.48 11.01 -1.97
CA VAL A 36 5.50 9.56 -1.77
C VAL A 36 5.01 9.24 -0.36
N LEU A 37 3.93 8.46 -0.26
CA LEU A 37 3.36 8.03 1.01
C LEU A 37 3.60 6.53 1.20
N ASN A 38 4.00 6.12 2.40
CA ASN A 38 3.97 4.72 2.79
C ASN A 38 2.67 4.44 3.54
N ALA A 39 1.89 3.50 3.01
CA ALA A 39 0.58 3.12 3.55
C ALA A 39 0.63 2.73 5.04
N SER A 40 1.76 2.21 5.54
CA SER A 40 1.90 1.86 6.96
C SER A 40 1.74 3.06 7.90
N PHE A 41 2.00 4.27 7.42
CA PHE A 41 1.79 5.51 8.18
C PHE A 41 0.44 6.18 7.89
N CYS A 42 -0.38 5.54 7.05
CA CYS A 42 -1.70 5.99 6.60
C CYS A 42 -2.76 4.96 7.02
N HIS A 43 -2.67 4.46 8.25
CA HIS A 43 -3.61 3.50 8.84
C HIS A 43 -3.83 2.22 8.02
N THR A 44 -2.80 1.73 7.34
CA THR A 44 -2.86 0.46 6.57
C THR A 44 -1.81 -0.51 7.11
N PRO A 45 -2.11 -1.78 7.37
CA PRO A 45 -1.16 -2.76 7.91
C PRO A 45 -0.16 -3.28 6.86
N GLN A 46 0.35 -2.41 5.99
CA GLN A 46 1.18 -2.78 4.84
C GLN A 46 2.26 -1.73 4.57
N SER A 47 3.51 -2.18 4.46
CA SER A 47 4.60 -1.38 3.92
C SER A 47 4.48 -1.32 2.39
N ARG A 48 3.79 -0.28 1.92
CA ARG A 48 3.50 0.00 0.50
C ARG A 48 3.67 1.48 0.23
N SER A 49 4.82 1.84 -0.34
CA SER A 49 5.06 3.20 -0.82
C SER A 49 4.40 3.43 -2.18
N ARG A 50 3.71 4.56 -2.31
CA ARG A 50 3.09 5.05 -3.54
C ARG A 50 3.30 6.54 -3.72
N PHE A 51 3.54 6.91 -4.96
CA PHE A 51 3.61 8.29 -5.39
C PHE A 51 2.20 8.79 -5.66
N PHE A 52 1.91 10.00 -5.20
CA PHE A 52 0.69 10.73 -5.50
C PHE A 52 1.06 12.08 -6.12
N LEU A 53 0.46 12.40 -7.27
CA LEU A 53 0.40 13.73 -7.83
C LEU A 53 -1.04 14.21 -7.74
N ILE A 54 -1.27 15.24 -6.94
CA ILE A 54 -2.59 15.81 -6.69
C ILE A 54 -2.58 17.21 -7.26
N GLY A 55 -3.54 17.52 -8.14
CA GLY A 55 -3.66 18.83 -8.73
C GLY A 55 -5.02 19.47 -8.47
N GLU A 56 -4.99 20.78 -8.23
CA GLU A 56 -6.17 21.63 -8.09
C GLU A 56 -6.15 22.73 -9.15
N LEU A 57 -7.23 22.85 -9.92
CA LEU A 57 -7.38 23.95 -10.89
C LEU A 57 -7.48 25.29 -10.15
N GLY A 58 -6.57 26.21 -10.46
CA GLY A 58 -6.41 27.50 -9.77
C GLY A 58 -5.81 27.39 -8.37
N GLY A 59 -5.34 26.22 -7.95
CA GLY A 59 -4.76 25.99 -6.62
C GLY A 59 -3.31 26.47 -6.48
N LYS A 60 -2.78 26.38 -5.27
CA LYS A 60 -1.38 26.73 -4.95
C LYS A 60 -0.46 25.53 -5.08
N GLN A 61 0.78 25.77 -5.54
CA GLN A 61 1.81 24.74 -5.57
C GLN A 61 2.11 24.23 -4.16
N ASN A 62 2.26 22.91 -4.02
CA ASN A 62 2.56 22.19 -2.79
C ASN A 62 1.55 22.37 -1.64
N ALA A 63 0.35 22.90 -1.89
CA ALA A 63 -0.65 23.20 -0.85
C ALA A 63 -1.03 22.01 0.05
N LEU A 64 -0.94 20.77 -0.45
CA LEU A 64 -1.28 19.57 0.33
C LEU A 64 -0.07 18.88 0.98
N VAL A 65 1.16 19.24 0.61
CA VAL A 65 2.35 18.47 1.01
C VAL A 65 2.50 18.45 2.54
N ASP A 66 2.38 19.61 3.19
CA ASP A 66 2.56 19.70 4.63
C ASP A 66 1.38 19.11 5.40
N LEU A 67 0.14 19.31 4.91
CA LEU A 67 -1.04 18.68 5.48
C LEU A 67 -0.93 17.15 5.45
N LEU A 68 -0.50 16.57 4.32
CA LEU A 68 -0.31 15.13 4.19
C LEU A 68 0.81 14.62 5.11
N LYS A 69 1.92 15.36 5.26
CA LYS A 69 3.00 14.98 6.19
C LYS A 69 2.55 15.03 7.65
N LEU A 70 1.83 16.08 8.04
CA LEU A 70 1.31 16.26 9.40
C LEU A 70 0.27 15.20 9.76
N GLY A 71 -0.47 14.69 8.77
CA GLY A 71 -1.45 13.62 8.97
C GLY A 71 -0.85 12.23 9.23
N LEU A 72 0.43 12.00 8.93
CA LEU A 72 1.05 10.69 9.08
C LEU A 72 1.09 10.24 10.54
N SER A 73 0.83 8.95 10.78
CA SER A 73 1.04 8.37 12.10
C SER A 73 2.53 8.39 12.49
N LYS A 74 2.82 8.41 13.80
CA LYS A 74 4.22 8.37 14.30
C LYS A 74 4.89 7.01 14.15
N LYS A 75 4.09 5.94 14.12
CA LYS A 75 4.55 4.55 14.02
C LYS A 75 3.84 3.86 12.85
N PRO A 76 4.52 2.94 12.14
CA PRO A 76 3.89 2.16 11.10
C PRO A 76 2.90 1.16 11.72
N MET A 77 1.75 0.99 11.09
CA MET A 77 0.72 0.04 11.51
C MET A 77 1.12 -1.39 11.16
N THR A 78 1.08 -2.27 12.15
CA THR A 78 1.31 -3.70 12.00
C THR A 78 0.04 -4.43 11.56
N ILE A 79 0.15 -5.71 11.17
CA ILE A 79 -1.04 -6.53 10.90
C ILE A 79 -1.85 -6.71 12.17
N ARG A 80 -1.19 -6.94 13.31
CA ARG A 80 -1.86 -7.09 14.62
C ARG A 80 -2.60 -5.82 15.05
N ASP A 81 -2.04 -4.64 14.82
CA ASP A 81 -2.73 -3.37 15.15
C ASP A 81 -4.08 -3.24 14.42
N TYR A 82 -4.17 -3.76 13.19
CA TYR A 82 -5.37 -3.62 12.35
C TYR A 82 -6.34 -4.81 12.47
N LEU A 83 -5.82 -6.04 12.49
CA LEU A 83 -6.62 -7.27 12.48
C LEU A 83 -6.66 -8.01 13.80
N GLY A 84 -5.89 -7.60 14.81
CA GLY A 84 -5.67 -8.41 16.02
C GLY A 84 -5.20 -9.82 15.66
N ASP A 85 -5.79 -10.82 16.32
CA ASP A 85 -5.51 -12.24 16.09
C ASP A 85 -6.43 -12.91 15.05
N ARG A 86 -7.21 -12.13 14.28
CA ARG A 86 -8.23 -12.66 13.35
C ARG A 86 -7.69 -13.61 12.27
N LEU A 87 -6.39 -13.53 11.94
CA LEU A 87 -5.76 -14.42 10.97
C LEU A 87 -5.42 -15.80 11.56
N ASN A 88 -5.45 -15.94 12.89
CA ASN A 88 -5.01 -17.11 13.64
C ASN A 88 -3.60 -17.58 13.21
N LEU A 89 -2.67 -16.63 13.12
CA LEU A 89 -1.28 -16.83 12.70
C LEU A 89 -0.37 -15.88 13.48
N GLN A 90 0.82 -16.34 13.85
CA GLN A 90 1.91 -15.46 14.33
C GLN A 90 2.85 -15.07 13.19
N TYR A 91 3.14 -16.03 12.31
CA TYR A 91 3.96 -15.85 11.13
C TYR A 91 3.22 -16.32 9.89
N TYR A 92 3.53 -15.70 8.75
CA TYR A 92 2.95 -16.08 7.46
C TYR A 92 3.99 -16.03 6.36
N TYR A 93 3.74 -16.81 5.31
CA TYR A 93 4.58 -16.82 4.13
C TYR A 93 4.12 -15.76 3.12
N ARG A 94 5.08 -15.02 2.59
CA ARG A 94 4.90 -14.16 1.44
C ARG A 94 6.02 -14.45 0.46
N HIS A 95 5.67 -15.06 -0.66
CA HIS A 95 6.62 -15.41 -1.70
C HIS A 95 7.50 -14.21 -2.11
N PRO A 96 8.84 -14.31 -2.01
CA PRO A 96 9.72 -13.19 -2.27
C PRO A 96 9.78 -12.85 -3.78
N ARG A 97 10.47 -11.75 -4.13
CA ARG A 97 10.74 -11.41 -5.54
C ARG A 97 11.96 -12.14 -6.10
N SER A 98 12.86 -12.51 -5.21
CA SER A 98 14.07 -13.29 -5.46
C SER A 98 14.38 -14.09 -4.20
N TYR A 99 15.07 -15.22 -4.34
CA TYR A 99 15.44 -16.07 -3.19
C TYR A 99 16.45 -15.42 -2.23
N ALA A 100 17.08 -14.30 -2.62
CA ALA A 100 17.94 -13.47 -1.77
C ALA A 100 17.16 -12.60 -0.76
N ARG A 101 15.86 -12.85 -0.57
CA ARG A 101 15.01 -12.12 0.36
C ARG A 101 14.25 -13.13 1.21
N ARG A 102 14.04 -12.75 2.47
CA ARG A 102 13.18 -13.46 3.40
C ARG A 102 11.76 -13.66 2.83
N GLY A 103 11.15 -14.77 3.21
CA GLY A 103 9.82 -15.20 2.78
C GLY A 103 8.82 -15.28 3.93
N ILE A 104 9.27 -15.21 5.17
CA ILE A 104 8.43 -15.33 6.37
C ILE A 104 8.41 -14.01 7.13
N PHE A 105 7.21 -13.60 7.51
CA PHE A 105 6.93 -12.30 8.12
C PHE A 105 6.05 -12.49 9.35
N SER A 106 6.29 -11.66 10.38
CA SER A 106 5.44 -11.61 11.57
C SER A 106 4.18 -10.77 11.32
N ILE A 107 3.10 -11.03 12.05
CA ILE A 107 1.95 -10.13 12.09
C ILE A 107 2.21 -8.88 12.96
N ASP A 108 3.28 -8.89 13.77
CA ASP A 108 3.77 -7.75 14.58
C ASP A 108 4.60 -6.74 13.78
N GLU A 109 4.59 -6.84 12.47
CA GLU A 109 5.19 -5.87 11.56
C GLU A 109 4.23 -5.56 10.39
N PRO A 110 4.39 -4.41 9.70
CA PRO A 110 3.60 -4.13 8.52
C PRO A 110 3.84 -5.18 7.44
N SER A 111 2.76 -5.64 6.79
CA SER A 111 2.89 -6.61 5.71
C SER A 111 3.75 -6.08 4.55
N PRO A 112 4.61 -6.88 3.93
CA PRO A 112 5.21 -6.51 2.65
C PRO A 112 4.15 -6.25 1.61
N THR A 113 4.49 -5.43 0.61
CA THR A 113 3.56 -5.08 -0.46
C THR A 113 2.85 -6.30 -1.07
N ILE A 114 1.51 -6.30 -1.00
CA ILE A 114 0.62 -7.25 -1.67
C ILE A 114 0.74 -7.06 -3.18
N ARG A 115 0.97 -8.15 -3.92
CA ARG A 115 1.19 -8.17 -5.38
C ARG A 115 0.01 -8.76 -6.12
N GLY A 116 -0.01 -8.70 -7.45
CA GLY A 116 -0.99 -9.40 -8.29
C GLY A 116 -0.87 -10.93 -8.31
N VAL A 117 0.04 -11.51 -7.52
CA VAL A 117 0.36 -12.94 -7.52
C VAL A 117 0.47 -13.48 -6.10
N ASN A 118 -0.04 -14.70 -5.89
CA ASN A 118 0.11 -15.52 -4.68
C ASN A 118 0.79 -16.83 -5.04
N ARG A 119 1.70 -17.31 -4.20
CA ARG A 119 2.31 -18.62 -4.41
C ARG A 119 2.35 -19.39 -3.08
N PRO A 120 2.16 -20.71 -3.10
CA PRO A 120 2.36 -21.54 -1.92
C PRO A 120 3.83 -21.49 -1.48
N ILE A 121 4.07 -21.95 -0.25
CA ILE A 121 5.42 -22.22 0.23
C ILE A 121 6.02 -23.34 -0.63
N PRO A 122 7.23 -23.18 -1.18
CA PRO A 122 7.91 -24.26 -1.86
C PRO A 122 8.14 -25.45 -0.91
N PRO A 123 7.95 -26.71 -1.34
CA PRO A 123 8.16 -27.88 -0.47
C PRO A 123 9.56 -27.93 0.17
N ASN A 124 10.57 -27.42 -0.55
CA ASN A 124 11.96 -27.37 -0.09
C ASN A 124 12.37 -25.96 0.38
N TYR A 125 11.44 -25.19 0.94
CA TYR A 125 11.74 -23.85 1.44
C TYR A 125 12.80 -23.93 2.56
N LYS A 126 13.92 -23.23 2.35
CA LYS A 126 14.96 -23.07 3.36
C LYS A 126 14.79 -21.71 4.02
N LEU A 127 14.86 -21.69 5.35
CA LEU A 127 14.85 -20.44 6.10
C LEU A 127 15.95 -19.51 5.60
N HIS A 128 15.56 -18.31 5.24
CA HIS A 128 16.48 -17.22 4.95
C HIS A 128 17.03 -16.68 6.27
N SER A 129 18.25 -16.14 6.27
CA SER A 129 18.85 -15.49 7.46
C SER A 129 18.07 -14.27 7.99
N GLY A 130 17.04 -13.83 7.27
CA GLY A 130 16.16 -12.73 7.65
C GLY A 130 14.75 -13.20 8.01
N ASP A 131 14.44 -14.49 7.84
CA ASP A 131 13.24 -15.06 8.42
C ASP A 131 13.39 -15.10 9.94
N PRO A 132 12.27 -15.03 10.69
CA PRO A 132 12.29 -15.27 12.13
C PRO A 132 12.94 -16.62 12.47
N GLN A 133 13.71 -16.66 13.55
CA GLN A 133 14.36 -17.88 14.05
C GLN A 133 13.42 -18.64 15.00
N ASP A 134 13.70 -19.92 15.23
CA ASP A 134 12.98 -20.77 16.19
C ASP A 134 11.46 -20.87 15.94
N ILE A 135 11.07 -20.85 14.67
CA ILE A 135 9.67 -20.97 14.25
C ILE A 135 9.34 -22.37 13.73
N ASP A 136 8.12 -22.84 14.02
CA ASP A 136 7.59 -24.05 13.44
C ASP A 136 7.02 -23.78 12.04
N LEU A 137 7.75 -24.21 11.00
CA LEU A 137 7.34 -24.10 9.60
C LEU A 137 5.99 -24.77 9.30
N SER A 138 5.57 -25.77 10.08
CA SER A 138 4.29 -26.47 9.89
C SER A 138 3.08 -25.56 10.13
N THR A 139 3.26 -24.50 10.93
CA THR A 139 2.22 -23.51 11.23
C THR A 139 2.12 -22.40 10.20
N ILE A 140 3.06 -22.33 9.24
CA ILE A 140 3.20 -21.22 8.32
C ILE A 140 2.48 -21.53 7.02
N ARG A 141 1.68 -20.56 6.54
CA ARG A 141 0.99 -20.62 5.26
C ARG A 141 1.03 -19.27 4.55
N PRO A 142 0.84 -19.21 3.22
CA PRO A 142 0.49 -17.95 2.58
C PRO A 142 -0.88 -17.47 3.08
N LEU A 143 -1.06 -16.15 3.07
CA LEU A 143 -2.39 -15.57 3.22
C LEU A 143 -3.27 -16.00 2.04
N SER A 144 -4.52 -16.35 2.34
CA SER A 144 -5.56 -16.57 1.34
C SER A 144 -5.85 -15.30 0.55
N THR A 145 -6.50 -15.44 -0.60
CA THR A 145 -6.84 -14.30 -1.46
C THR A 145 -7.67 -13.26 -0.70
N ILE A 146 -8.62 -13.68 0.14
CA ILE A 146 -9.46 -12.77 0.93
C ILE A 146 -8.68 -12.14 2.07
N GLU A 147 -7.85 -12.87 2.82
CA GLU A 147 -7.03 -12.26 3.89
C GLU A 147 -6.11 -11.17 3.35
N ARG A 148 -5.61 -11.32 2.11
CA ARG A 148 -4.82 -10.28 1.43
C ARG A 148 -5.62 -9.02 1.11
N SER A 149 -6.93 -9.12 0.90
CA SER A 149 -7.80 -7.95 0.76
C SER A 149 -7.89 -7.17 2.07
N TYR A 150 -7.87 -7.84 3.23
CA TYR A 150 -7.85 -7.17 4.53
C TYR A 150 -6.53 -6.40 4.76
N ILE A 151 -5.41 -6.93 4.27
CA ILE A 151 -4.12 -6.20 4.26
C ILE A 151 -4.17 -4.97 3.33
N GLN A 152 -5.00 -5.00 2.29
CA GLN A 152 -5.33 -3.84 1.45
C GLN A 152 -6.49 -3.00 2.02
N THR A 153 -6.92 -3.28 3.25
CA THR A 153 -7.97 -2.56 4.01
C THR A 153 -9.34 -2.55 3.34
N PHE A 154 -9.63 -3.54 2.48
CA PHE A 154 -10.99 -3.75 2.02
C PHE A 154 -11.87 -4.18 3.21
N PRO A 155 -13.10 -3.66 3.32
CA PRO A 155 -14.01 -4.07 4.38
C PRO A 155 -14.48 -5.51 4.16
N ASP A 156 -14.81 -6.20 5.25
CA ASP A 156 -15.29 -7.59 5.23
C ASP A 156 -16.57 -7.77 4.37
N SER A 157 -17.35 -6.69 4.22
CA SER A 157 -18.56 -6.65 3.38
C SER A 157 -18.29 -6.52 1.88
N PHE A 158 -17.05 -6.24 1.47
CA PHE A 158 -16.71 -6.06 0.06
C PHE A 158 -16.75 -7.41 -0.67
N LYS A 159 -17.60 -7.49 -1.70
CA LYS A 159 -17.77 -8.71 -2.50
C LYS A 159 -16.85 -8.69 -3.72
N PHE A 160 -15.92 -9.63 -3.76
CA PHE A 160 -15.05 -9.87 -4.92
C PHE A 160 -15.69 -10.87 -5.89
N TRP A 161 -15.54 -10.61 -7.19
CA TRP A 161 -16.11 -11.46 -8.25
C TRP A 161 -15.06 -11.77 -9.32
N GLY A 162 -15.04 -13.01 -9.80
CA GLY A 162 -14.13 -13.50 -10.82
C GLY A 162 -13.28 -14.68 -10.37
N THR A 163 -12.34 -15.09 -11.21
CA THR A 163 -11.43 -16.20 -10.89
C THR A 163 -10.42 -15.80 -9.82
N LYS A 164 -9.82 -16.78 -9.14
CA LYS A 164 -8.73 -16.52 -8.18
C LYS A 164 -7.64 -15.61 -8.77
N THR A 165 -7.23 -15.84 -10.02
CA THR A 165 -6.24 -15.00 -10.72
C THR A 165 -6.71 -13.56 -10.88
N ASN A 166 -7.99 -13.35 -11.23
CA ASN A 166 -8.54 -11.99 -11.32
C ASN A 166 -8.50 -11.30 -9.95
N LEU A 167 -8.93 -11.99 -8.89
CA LEU A 167 -8.96 -11.42 -7.55
C LEU A 167 -7.57 -11.06 -7.06
N GLU A 168 -6.58 -11.92 -7.26
CA GLU A 168 -5.19 -11.65 -6.90
C GLU A 168 -4.66 -10.39 -7.59
N GLN A 169 -4.96 -10.20 -8.89
CA GLN A 169 -4.59 -9.00 -9.64
C GLN A 169 -5.33 -7.75 -9.14
N MET A 170 -6.65 -7.83 -8.95
CA MET A 170 -7.46 -6.72 -8.44
C MET A 170 -6.94 -6.25 -7.07
N ILE A 171 -6.78 -7.18 -6.13
CA ILE A 171 -6.30 -6.88 -4.78
C ILE A 171 -4.86 -6.36 -4.83
N GLY A 172 -3.97 -6.99 -5.61
CA GLY A 172 -2.57 -6.59 -5.71
C GLY A 172 -2.32 -5.21 -6.30
N ASN A 173 -3.11 -4.84 -7.31
CA ASN A 173 -2.95 -3.59 -8.04
C ASN A 173 -3.69 -2.43 -7.36
N SER A 174 -4.67 -2.71 -6.50
CA SER A 174 -5.41 -1.70 -5.77
C SER A 174 -4.52 -0.79 -4.91
N VAL A 175 -4.95 0.46 -4.77
CA VAL A 175 -4.53 1.36 -3.68
C VAL A 175 -5.25 0.89 -2.41
N PRO A 176 -4.57 0.68 -1.27
CA PRO A 176 -5.25 0.34 -0.03
C PRO A 176 -6.34 1.37 0.31
N VAL A 177 -7.52 0.89 0.71
CA VAL A 177 -8.68 1.76 1.02
C VAL A 177 -8.35 2.84 2.04
N ASN A 178 -7.65 2.51 3.12
CA ASN A 178 -7.27 3.48 4.15
C ASN A 178 -6.25 4.51 3.64
N LEU A 179 -5.33 4.12 2.76
CA LEU A 179 -4.42 5.07 2.10
C LEU A 179 -5.20 6.03 1.17
N ALA A 180 -6.15 5.51 0.40
CA ALA A 180 -7.01 6.34 -0.45
C ALA A 180 -7.86 7.32 0.39
N PHE A 181 -8.46 6.83 1.48
CA PHE A 181 -9.20 7.66 2.43
C PHE A 181 -8.32 8.72 3.09
N PHE A 182 -7.09 8.37 3.48
CA PHE A 182 -6.12 9.32 4.02
C PHE A 182 -5.83 10.48 3.04
N VAL A 183 -5.59 10.17 1.76
CA VAL A 183 -5.36 11.21 0.74
C VAL A 183 -6.62 12.05 0.53
N ALA A 184 -7.78 11.41 0.33
CA ALA A 184 -9.05 12.09 0.07
C ALA A 184 -9.48 13.02 1.23
N SER A 185 -9.35 12.56 2.47
CA SER A 185 -9.69 13.36 3.65
C SER A 185 -8.82 14.61 3.80
N ASN A 186 -7.54 14.55 3.42
CA ASN A 186 -6.67 15.72 3.42
C ASN A 186 -6.99 16.71 2.29
N ILE A 187 -7.39 16.22 1.12
CA ILE A 187 -7.93 17.07 0.05
C ILE A 187 -9.18 17.82 0.55
N LEU A 188 -10.11 17.11 1.18
CA LEU A 188 -11.34 17.71 1.72
C LEU A 188 -11.06 18.76 2.80
N LYS A 189 -10.11 18.49 3.71
CA LYS A 189 -9.69 19.47 4.73
C LYS A 189 -9.19 20.76 4.10
N LEU A 190 -8.37 20.69 3.04
CA LEU A 190 -7.87 21.89 2.36
C LEU A 190 -9.01 22.69 1.71
N THR A 191 -10.04 22.04 1.19
CA THR A 191 -11.20 22.73 0.57
C THR A 191 -12.14 23.39 1.57
N GLN A 192 -12.00 23.07 2.87
CA GLN A 192 -12.80 23.65 3.95
C GLN A 192 -12.08 24.80 4.68
N LEU A 193 -10.83 25.10 4.28
CA LEU A 193 -10.03 26.24 4.74
C LEU A 193 -10.28 27.46 3.85
#